data_AF-A0A966CW28-F1
#
_entry.id   AF-A0A966CW28-F1
#
_cell.length_a   1.000
_cell.length_b   1.000
_cell.length_c   1.000
_cell.angle_alpha   90.00
_cell.angle_beta   90.00
_cell.angle_gamma   90.00
#
_symmetry.space_group_name_H-M   'P 1'
#
loop_
_entity.id
_entity.type
_entity.pdbx_description
1 polymer ?
#
loop_
_entity_poly.entity_id
_entity_poly.type
_entity_poly.pdbx_seq_one_letter_code
_entity_poly.pdbx_strand_id
1 'polypeptide(L)'
;MTTLRELHKKLKIKQTLDNYVRNTNKKYKHNLVPDEILGEGMAKLIELNTQGKLGRHAQQIAYINHNLSLQRQKEQLEQANERLAKRAEKAQKLLDTELLKDSYIETLEMFSKYHSAKYNMWDEPETPTKVIEFMEKNGVKQGKWLRPEGVDAWFKERIIWFKNKLKEK
;
A
#
# COMPACT_ATOMS: atom_id res chain seq x y z
N MET A 1 21.44 -18.26 -11.85
CA MET A 1 21.87 -19.33 -10.91
C MET A 1 23.39 -19.38 -10.97
N THR A 2 24.07 -19.60 -9.85
CA THR A 2 25.54 -19.54 -9.77
C THR A 2 26.09 -20.75 -9.04
N THR A 3 27.00 -21.51 -9.66
CA THR A 3 27.69 -22.67 -9.04
C THR A 3 29.19 -22.41 -8.85
N LEU A 4 29.90 -23.29 -8.12
CA LEU A 4 31.36 -23.19 -7.99
C LEU A 4 32.07 -23.45 -9.34
N ARG A 5 31.54 -24.33 -10.18
CA ARG A 5 32.06 -24.56 -11.54
C ARG A 5 31.92 -23.32 -12.41
N GLU A 6 30.77 -22.65 -12.34
CA GLU A 6 30.55 -21.41 -13.08
C GLU A 6 31.47 -20.29 -12.61
N LEU A 7 31.63 -20.09 -11.30
CA LEU A 7 32.57 -19.11 -10.75
C LEU A 7 34.01 -19.41 -11.16
N HIS A 8 34.41 -20.68 -11.13
CA HIS A 8 35.75 -21.11 -11.55
C HIS A 8 36.03 -20.76 -13.01
N LYS A 9 35.10 -21.09 -13.90
CA LYS A 9 35.18 -20.78 -15.33
C LYS A 9 35.15 -19.28 -15.59
N LYS A 10 34.17 -18.56 -15.00
CA LYS A 10 33.98 -17.11 -15.15
C LYS A 10 35.21 -16.33 -14.72
N LEU A 11 35.81 -16.70 -13.60
CA LEU A 11 36.95 -15.99 -13.04
C LEU A 11 38.29 -16.44 -13.64
N LYS A 12 38.31 -17.46 -14.50
CA LYS A 12 39.51 -18.00 -15.14
C LYS A 12 40.57 -18.40 -14.11
N ILE A 13 40.16 -19.20 -13.13
CA ILE A 13 41.00 -19.64 -12.03
C ILE A 13 42.04 -20.66 -12.52
N LYS A 14 43.32 -20.47 -12.19
CA LYS A 14 44.42 -21.35 -12.66
C LYS A 14 44.44 -22.74 -12.03
N GLN A 15 44.11 -22.86 -10.73
CA GLN A 15 44.06 -24.16 -10.05
C GLN A 15 42.92 -25.03 -10.61
N THR A 16 43.02 -26.35 -10.44
CA THR A 16 41.95 -27.29 -10.82
C THR A 16 40.65 -27.00 -10.06
N LEU A 17 39.52 -27.41 -10.65
CA LEU A 17 38.19 -27.23 -10.04
C LEU A 17 38.11 -27.92 -8.67
N ASP A 18 38.62 -29.14 -8.54
CA ASP A 18 38.60 -29.89 -7.27
C ASP A 18 39.36 -29.16 -6.16
N ASN A 19 40.51 -28.58 -6.49
CA ASN A 19 41.28 -27.78 -5.55
C ASN A 19 40.54 -26.49 -5.17
N TYR A 20 39.87 -25.86 -6.11
CA TYR A 20 39.04 -24.68 -5.84
C TYR A 20 37.87 -25.00 -4.91
N VAL A 21 37.15 -26.09 -5.17
CA VAL A 21 36.03 -26.55 -4.35
C VAL A 21 36.50 -26.91 -2.94
N ARG A 22 37.56 -27.72 -2.82
CA ARG A 22 38.17 -28.09 -1.53
C ARG A 22 38.60 -26.87 -0.72
N ASN A 23 39.27 -25.91 -1.35
CA ASN A 23 39.73 -24.69 -0.68
C ASN A 23 38.56 -23.78 -0.27
N THR A 24 37.50 -23.73 -1.08
CA THR A 24 36.27 -22.98 -0.77
C THR A 24 35.56 -23.62 0.43
N ASN A 25 35.34 -24.92 0.40
CA ASN A 25 34.75 -25.69 1.49
C ASN A 25 35.54 -25.55 2.79
N LYS A 26 36.88 -25.64 2.73
CA LYS A 26 37.74 -25.40 3.90
C LYS A 26 37.59 -23.99 4.46
N LYS A 27 37.54 -22.97 3.61
CA LYS A 27 37.47 -21.57 4.03
C LYS A 27 36.12 -21.22 4.66
N TYR A 28 35.04 -21.63 4.02
CA TYR A 28 33.69 -21.25 4.43
C TYR A 28 32.99 -22.33 5.28
N LYS A 29 33.68 -23.43 5.62
CA LYS A 29 33.17 -24.53 6.44
C LYS A 29 31.88 -25.15 5.90
N HIS A 30 31.85 -25.40 4.60
CA HIS A 30 30.75 -26.07 3.91
C HIS A 30 31.22 -27.33 3.19
N ASN A 31 30.27 -28.12 2.70
CA ASN A 31 30.50 -29.31 1.87
C ASN A 31 29.83 -29.13 0.50
N LEU A 32 30.12 -28.01 -0.17
CA LEU A 32 29.53 -27.69 -1.47
C LEU A 32 30.08 -28.61 -2.56
N VAL A 33 29.22 -29.02 -3.49
CA VAL A 33 29.62 -29.74 -4.71
C VAL A 33 29.76 -28.77 -5.91
N PRO A 34 30.53 -29.13 -6.96
CA PRO A 34 30.87 -28.18 -8.03
C PRO A 34 29.67 -27.55 -8.75
N ASP A 35 28.61 -28.34 -8.94
CA ASP A 35 27.40 -27.99 -9.71
C ASP A 35 26.21 -27.64 -8.81
N GLU A 36 26.45 -27.49 -7.50
CA GLU A 36 25.44 -27.02 -6.55
C GLU A 36 25.09 -25.56 -6.80
N ILE A 37 23.80 -25.25 -6.81
CA ILE A 37 23.33 -23.86 -6.89
C ILE A 37 23.60 -23.17 -5.57
N LEU A 38 24.44 -22.13 -5.61
CA LEU A 38 24.76 -21.31 -4.46
C LEU A 38 23.69 -20.24 -4.26
N GLY A 39 23.36 -19.96 -2.99
CA GLY A 39 22.61 -18.76 -2.63
C GLY A 39 23.34 -17.50 -3.09
N GLU A 40 22.60 -16.47 -3.50
CA GLU A 40 23.15 -15.26 -4.14
C GLU A 40 24.24 -14.59 -3.29
N GLY A 41 23.99 -14.42 -1.99
CA GLY A 41 24.96 -13.84 -1.06
C GLY A 41 26.25 -14.68 -0.95
N MET A 42 26.12 -16.00 -0.92
CA MET A 42 27.26 -16.91 -0.83
C MET A 42 28.10 -16.91 -2.11
N ALA A 43 27.42 -17.01 -3.27
CA ALA A 43 28.06 -16.90 -4.56
C ALA A 43 28.86 -15.60 -4.68
N LYS A 44 28.27 -14.48 -4.23
CA LYS A 44 28.90 -13.17 -4.34
C LYS A 44 30.08 -13.00 -3.40
N LEU A 45 29.97 -13.51 -2.18
CA LEU A 45 31.07 -13.52 -1.21
C LEU A 45 32.28 -14.30 -1.75
N ILE A 46 32.04 -15.47 -2.35
CA ILE A 46 33.09 -16.30 -2.95
C ILE A 46 33.69 -15.60 -4.17
N GLU A 47 32.87 -15.03 -5.05
CA GLU A 47 33.30 -14.28 -6.24
C GLU A 47 34.22 -13.12 -5.85
N LEU A 48 33.78 -12.27 -4.91
CA LEU A 48 34.54 -11.14 -4.41
C LEU A 48 35.87 -11.58 -3.80
N ASN A 49 35.86 -12.60 -2.93
CA ASN A 49 37.11 -13.07 -2.34
C ASN A 49 38.09 -13.60 -3.38
N THR A 50 37.58 -14.31 -4.39
CA THR A 50 38.37 -14.87 -5.47
C THR A 50 38.97 -13.79 -6.35
N GLN A 51 38.22 -12.73 -6.68
CA GLN A 51 38.76 -11.56 -7.40
C GLN A 51 39.94 -10.93 -6.65
N GLY A 52 39.85 -10.80 -5.33
CA GLY A 52 40.94 -10.28 -4.50
C GLY A 52 42.19 -11.16 -4.55
N LYS A 53 42.03 -12.49 -4.47
CA LYS A 53 43.14 -13.44 -4.62
C LYS A 53 43.80 -13.41 -6.01
N LEU A 54 43.05 -12.97 -7.02
CA LEU A 54 43.55 -12.81 -8.40
C LEU A 54 44.13 -11.41 -8.67
N GLY A 55 44.25 -10.55 -7.65
CA GLY A 55 44.76 -9.18 -7.78
C GLY A 55 43.82 -8.22 -8.52
N ARG A 56 42.54 -8.59 -8.70
CA ARG A 56 41.54 -7.80 -9.45
C ARG A 56 40.86 -6.77 -8.56
N HIS A 57 41.62 -6.02 -7.78
CA HIS A 57 41.09 -5.08 -6.79
C HIS A 57 40.25 -3.96 -7.42
N ALA A 58 40.59 -3.50 -8.62
CA ALA A 58 39.78 -2.52 -9.36
C ALA A 58 38.34 -3.01 -9.60
N GLN A 59 38.16 -4.30 -9.94
CA GLN A 59 36.83 -4.89 -10.14
C GLN A 59 36.05 -5.00 -8.83
N GLN A 60 36.73 -5.36 -7.73
CA GLN A 60 36.13 -5.42 -6.40
C GLN A 60 35.65 -4.03 -5.96
N ILE A 61 36.49 -3.01 -6.12
CA ILE A 61 36.18 -1.62 -5.75
C ILE A 61 35.01 -1.11 -6.58
N ALA A 62 35.01 -1.32 -7.90
CA ALA A 62 33.93 -0.91 -8.77
C ALA A 62 32.59 -1.54 -8.33
N TYR A 63 32.59 -2.83 -8.02
CA TYR A 63 31.39 -3.52 -7.53
C TYR A 63 30.91 -3.00 -6.17
N ILE A 64 31.82 -2.80 -5.21
CA ILE A 64 31.49 -2.26 -3.89
C ILE A 64 30.90 -0.85 -4.02
N ASN A 65 31.53 0.02 -4.81
CA ASN A 65 31.05 1.39 -5.03
C ASN A 65 29.66 1.41 -5.69
N HIS A 66 29.43 0.53 -6.66
CA HIS A 66 28.11 0.37 -7.28
C HIS A 66 27.04 -0.02 -6.25
N ASN A 67 27.31 -1.01 -5.40
CA ASN A 67 26.37 -1.41 -4.35
C ASN A 67 26.12 -0.31 -3.30
N LEU A 68 27.16 0.42 -2.90
CA LEU A 68 27.02 1.56 -1.99
C LEU A 68 26.14 2.66 -2.61
N SER A 69 26.29 2.91 -3.92
CA SER A 69 25.45 3.84 -4.67
C SER A 69 23.99 3.38 -4.71
N LEU A 70 23.75 2.10 -5.03
CA LEU A 70 22.40 1.50 -5.02
C LEU A 70 21.76 1.58 -3.63
N GLN A 71 22.51 1.34 -2.56
CA GLN A 71 22.01 1.43 -1.19
C GLN A 71 21.56 2.86 -0.85
N ARG A 72 22.36 3.87 -1.22
CA ARG A 72 21.99 5.29 -1.04
C ARG A 72 20.75 5.66 -1.86
N GLN A 73 20.67 5.18 -3.10
CA GLN A 73 19.50 5.42 -3.95
C GLN A 73 18.24 4.78 -3.36
N LYS A 74 18.34 3.55 -2.85
CA LYS A 74 17.24 2.87 -2.17
C LYS A 74 16.77 3.66 -0.95
N GLU A 75 17.68 4.13 -0.11
CA GLU A 75 17.35 4.93 1.07
C GLU A 75 16.63 6.24 0.70
N GLN A 76 17.10 6.93 -0.35
CA GLN A 76 16.43 8.13 -0.87
C GLN A 76 15.01 7.84 -1.37
N LEU A 77 14.82 6.72 -2.08
CA LEU A 77 13.51 6.29 -2.57
C LEU A 77 12.57 5.91 -1.42
N GLU A 78 13.07 5.23 -0.39
CA GLU A 78 12.29 4.88 0.80
C GLU A 78 11.81 6.15 1.53
N GLN A 79 12.69 7.13 1.73
CA GLN A 79 12.31 8.42 2.33
C GLN A 79 11.30 9.20 1.47
N ALA A 80 11.46 9.19 0.15
CA ALA A 80 10.52 9.83 -0.77
C ALA A 80 9.14 9.16 -0.72
N ASN A 81 9.11 7.83 -0.72
CA ASN A 81 7.89 7.04 -0.63
C ASN A 81 7.16 7.26 0.71
N GLU A 82 7.89 7.33 1.83
CA GLU A 82 7.27 7.63 3.13
C GLU A 82 6.60 9.01 3.13
N ARG A 83 7.27 10.02 2.55
CA ARG A 83 6.70 11.38 2.43
C ARG A 83 5.46 11.39 1.53
N LEU A 84 5.48 10.64 0.43
CA LEU A 84 4.33 10.52 -0.46
C LEU A 84 3.16 9.79 0.21
N ALA A 85 3.42 8.70 0.93
CA ALA A 85 2.41 7.97 1.67
C ALA A 85 1.71 8.87 2.71
N LYS A 86 2.47 9.65 3.49
CA LYS A 86 1.91 10.62 4.44
C LYS A 86 1.07 11.71 3.76
N ARG A 87 1.47 12.17 2.57
CA ARG A 87 0.68 13.13 1.78
C ARG A 87 -0.61 12.53 1.25
N ALA A 88 -0.54 11.30 0.74
CA ALA A 88 -1.71 10.57 0.26
C ALA A 88 -2.72 10.33 1.40
N GLU A 89 -2.25 9.93 2.58
CA GLU A 89 -3.11 9.75 3.76
C GLU A 89 -3.82 11.06 4.15
N LYS A 90 -3.09 12.19 4.17
CA LYS A 90 -3.69 13.50 4.45
C LYS A 90 -4.70 13.91 3.39
N ALA A 91 -4.39 13.70 2.11
CA ALA A 91 -5.30 14.00 1.01
C ALA A 91 -6.57 13.14 1.08
N GLN A 92 -6.44 11.86 1.43
CA GLN A 92 -7.57 10.95 1.63
C GLN A 92 -8.47 11.44 2.77
N LYS A 93 -7.90 11.79 3.93
CA LYS A 93 -8.69 12.33 5.06
C LYS A 93 -9.43 13.62 4.69
N LEU A 94 -8.79 14.51 3.92
CA LEU A 94 -9.44 15.72 3.43
C LEU A 94 -10.58 15.40 2.47
N LEU A 95 -10.36 14.49 1.52
CA LEU A 95 -11.39 14.04 0.57
C LEU A 95 -12.58 13.40 1.31
N ASP A 96 -12.32 12.50 2.26
CA ASP A 96 -13.36 11.85 3.06
C ASP A 96 -14.17 12.90 3.85
N THR A 97 -13.51 13.95 4.34
CA THR A 97 -14.18 15.06 5.04
C THR A 97 -15.04 15.89 4.10
N GLU A 98 -14.56 16.22 2.90
CA GLU A 98 -15.35 16.96 1.90
C GLU A 98 -16.56 16.13 1.43
N LEU A 99 -16.37 14.84 1.12
CA LEU A 99 -17.46 13.93 0.77
C LEU A 99 -18.50 13.82 1.91
N LEU A 100 -18.05 13.83 3.17
CA LEU A 100 -18.94 13.83 4.33
C LEU A 100 -19.76 15.14 4.41
N LYS A 101 -19.14 16.30 4.11
CA LYS A 101 -19.85 17.58 4.04
C LYS A 101 -20.87 17.60 2.91
N ASP A 102 -20.51 17.10 1.72
CA ASP A 102 -21.43 17.02 0.58
C ASP A 102 -22.65 16.15 0.91
N SER A 103 -22.44 14.99 1.55
CA SER A 103 -23.53 14.13 1.99
C SER A 103 -24.39 14.76 3.08
N TYR A 104 -23.79 15.58 3.96
CA TYR A 104 -24.53 16.36 4.94
C TYR A 104 -25.41 17.42 4.29
N ILE A 105 -24.90 18.14 3.27
CA ILE A 105 -25.66 19.12 2.50
C ILE A 105 -26.82 18.43 1.77
N GLU A 106 -26.58 17.32 1.07
CA GLU A 106 -27.64 16.54 0.39
C GLU A 106 -28.73 16.10 1.38
N THR A 107 -28.34 15.68 2.59
CA THR A 107 -29.28 15.33 3.66
C THR A 107 -30.15 16.53 4.07
N LEU A 108 -29.56 17.73 4.24
CA LEU A 108 -30.30 18.94 4.57
C LEU A 108 -31.25 19.39 3.44
N GLU A 109 -30.82 19.26 2.18
CA GLU A 109 -31.67 19.57 1.02
C GLU A 109 -32.88 18.65 0.94
N MET A 110 -32.70 17.34 1.16
CA MET A 110 -33.81 16.39 1.15
C MET A 110 -34.74 16.58 2.34
N PHE A 111 -34.21 16.96 3.50
CA PHE A 111 -35.02 17.32 4.66
C PHE A 111 -35.85 18.58 4.41
N SER A 112 -35.27 19.59 3.76
CA SER A 112 -36.00 20.80 3.34
C SER A 112 -37.11 20.47 2.33
N LYS A 113 -36.83 19.60 1.34
CA LYS A 113 -37.84 19.11 0.38
C LYS A 113 -38.96 18.33 1.04
N TYR A 114 -38.67 17.57 2.09
CA TYR A 114 -39.67 16.87 2.87
C TYR A 114 -40.60 17.85 3.60
N HIS A 115 -40.06 18.89 4.23
CA HIS A 115 -40.87 19.90 4.93
C HIS A 115 -41.62 20.87 4.02
N SER A 116 -41.23 20.99 2.75
CA SER A 116 -41.97 21.75 1.73
C SER A 116 -43.00 20.89 0.98
N ALA A 117 -43.18 19.64 1.38
CA ALA A 117 -44.10 18.72 0.72
C ALA A 117 -45.57 19.15 0.89
N LYS A 118 -46.38 18.71 -0.08
CA LYS A 118 -47.83 18.97 -0.06
C LYS A 118 -48.50 18.04 0.95
N TYR A 119 -49.56 18.54 1.56
CA TYR A 119 -50.43 17.73 2.40
C TYR A 119 -51.40 16.94 1.52
N ASN A 120 -51.66 15.69 1.89
CA ASN A 120 -52.64 14.83 1.24
C ASN A 120 -54.07 15.21 1.66
N MET A 121 -55.07 14.46 1.18
CA MET A 121 -56.50 14.69 1.48
C MET A 121 -56.86 14.57 2.98
N TRP A 122 -55.94 14.05 3.80
CA TRP A 122 -56.09 13.82 5.23
C TRP A 122 -55.21 14.77 6.07
N ASP A 123 -54.74 15.88 5.47
CA ASP A 123 -53.83 16.85 6.08
C ASP A 123 -52.51 16.24 6.60
N GLU A 124 -52.08 15.10 6.05
CA GLU A 124 -50.78 14.51 6.34
C GLU A 124 -49.74 14.87 5.27
N PRO A 125 -48.48 15.16 5.63
CA PRO A 125 -47.43 15.45 4.64
C PRO A 125 -47.19 14.23 3.75
N GLU A 126 -47.36 14.39 2.44
CA GLU A 126 -47.03 13.34 1.47
C GLU A 126 -45.52 13.36 1.19
N THR A 127 -44.81 12.29 1.57
CA THR A 127 -43.35 12.24 1.39
C THR A 127 -43.00 12.19 -0.11
N PRO A 128 -42.21 13.14 -0.65
CA PRO A 128 -41.86 13.16 -2.06
C PRO A 128 -41.06 11.92 -2.49
N THR A 129 -41.28 11.39 -3.70
CA THR A 129 -40.58 10.21 -4.23
C THR A 129 -39.05 10.34 -4.14
N LYS A 130 -38.51 11.52 -4.46
CA LYS A 130 -37.06 11.79 -4.36
C LYS A 130 -36.51 11.67 -2.94
N VAL A 131 -37.31 11.98 -1.92
CA VAL A 131 -36.94 11.83 -0.51
C VAL A 131 -36.89 10.34 -0.16
N ILE A 132 -37.87 9.56 -0.61
CA ILE A 132 -37.92 8.11 -0.41
C ILE A 132 -36.71 7.44 -1.08
N GLU A 133 -36.43 7.75 -2.35
CA GLU A 133 -35.27 7.23 -3.08
C GLU A 133 -33.95 7.58 -2.38
N PHE A 134 -33.81 8.80 -1.88
CA PHE A 134 -32.64 9.22 -1.10
C PHE A 134 -32.50 8.40 0.19
N MET A 135 -33.57 8.20 0.94
CA MET A 135 -33.57 7.39 2.16
C MET A 135 -33.18 5.93 1.86
N GLU A 136 -33.73 5.34 0.79
CA GLU A 136 -33.43 3.97 0.39
C GLU A 136 -31.98 3.79 -0.06
N LYS A 137 -31.45 4.74 -0.85
CA LYS A 137 -30.02 4.79 -1.21
C LYS A 137 -29.12 4.85 0.03
N ASN A 138 -29.61 5.44 1.12
CA ASN A 138 -28.90 5.58 2.39
C ASN A 138 -29.23 4.48 3.42
N GLY A 139 -29.83 3.37 2.98
CA GLY A 139 -30.00 2.15 3.77
C GLY A 139 -31.33 2.01 4.50
N VAL A 140 -32.27 2.94 4.32
CA VAL A 140 -33.63 2.79 4.85
C VAL A 140 -34.39 1.82 3.96
N LYS A 141 -34.74 0.64 4.47
CA LYS A 141 -35.57 -0.30 3.70
C LYS A 141 -37.02 0.17 3.73
N GLN A 142 -37.72 0.04 2.60
CA GLN A 142 -39.17 0.25 2.52
C GLN A 142 -39.59 1.69 2.90
N GLY A 143 -38.82 2.69 2.46
CA GLY A 143 -39.01 4.09 2.88
C GLY A 143 -40.39 4.64 2.56
N LYS A 144 -41.04 4.13 1.52
CA LYS A 144 -42.42 4.48 1.12
C LYS A 144 -43.49 4.17 2.16
N TRP A 145 -43.23 3.26 3.10
CA TRP A 145 -44.18 2.85 4.13
C TRP A 145 -43.91 3.49 5.50
N LEU A 146 -42.92 4.39 5.58
CA LEU A 146 -42.66 5.13 6.81
C LEU A 146 -43.76 6.17 7.04
N ARG A 147 -44.18 6.27 8.30
CA ARG A 147 -45.01 7.39 8.74
C ARG A 147 -44.22 8.70 8.70
N PRO A 148 -44.88 9.86 8.53
CA PRO A 148 -44.22 11.17 8.53
C PRO A 148 -43.28 11.40 9.73
N GLU A 149 -43.66 10.94 10.93
CA GLU A 149 -42.82 11.08 12.14
C GLU A 149 -41.53 10.25 12.03
N GLY A 150 -41.60 9.08 11.38
CA GLY A 150 -40.45 8.22 11.15
C GLY A 150 -39.47 8.81 10.14
N VAL A 151 -39.98 9.49 9.11
CA VAL A 151 -39.16 10.22 8.13
C VAL A 151 -38.44 11.38 8.82
N ASP A 152 -39.16 12.18 9.60
CA ASP A 152 -38.61 13.32 10.35
C ASP A 152 -37.56 12.88 11.39
N ALA A 153 -37.86 11.84 12.17
CA ALA A 153 -36.93 11.29 13.15
C ALA A 153 -35.63 10.80 12.48
N TRP A 154 -35.73 10.09 11.35
CA TRP A 154 -34.56 9.60 10.62
C TRP A 154 -33.65 10.74 10.14
N PHE A 155 -34.22 11.81 9.57
CA PHE A 155 -33.43 12.97 9.17
C PHE A 155 -32.76 13.65 10.36
N LYS A 156 -33.47 13.84 11.47
CA LYS A 156 -32.92 14.45 12.68
C LYS A 156 -31.76 13.63 13.27
N GLU A 157 -31.93 12.31 13.38
CA GLU A 157 -30.86 11.42 13.85
C GLU A 157 -29.64 11.46 12.93
N ARG A 158 -29.86 11.40 11.61
CA ARG A 158 -28.79 11.48 10.62
C ARG A 158 -28.05 12.82 10.66
N ILE A 159 -28.77 13.94 10.83
CA ILE A 159 -28.18 15.28 11.00
C ILE A 159 -27.34 15.35 12.28
N ILE A 160 -27.82 14.80 13.39
CA ILE A 160 -27.06 14.73 14.65
C ILE A 160 -25.79 13.89 14.45
N TRP A 161 -25.90 12.75 13.76
CA TRP A 161 -24.76 11.90 13.44
C TRP A 161 -23.68 12.65 12.63
N PHE A 162 -24.07 13.36 11.55
CA PHE A 162 -23.13 14.18 10.78
C PHE A 162 -22.48 15.28 11.63
N LYS A 163 -23.25 15.96 12.47
CA LYS A 163 -22.72 16.99 13.37
C LYS A 163 -21.70 16.43 14.36
N ASN A 164 -21.92 15.21 14.87
CA ASN A 164 -20.96 14.54 15.75
C ASN A 164 -19.71 14.13 14.98
N LYS A 165 -19.87 13.54 13.79
CA LYS A 165 -18.74 13.12 12.95
C LYS A 165 -17.87 14.25 12.44
N LEU A 166 -18.45 15.39 12.08
CA LEU A 166 -17.69 16.58 11.69
C LEU A 166 -16.99 17.28 12.87
N LYS A 167 -17.37 16.97 14.12
CA LYS A 167 -16.75 17.50 15.35
C LYS A 167 -15.65 16.61 15.91
N GLU A 168 -15.64 15.32 15.59
CA GLU A 168 -14.54 14.40 15.89
C GLU A 168 -13.29 14.88 15.10
N LYS A 169 -12.40 15.62 15.77
CA LYS A 169 -11.10 16.08 15.23
C LYS A 169 -9.99 15.07 15.52
#